data_AF-A0A1H2QNQ6-F1
#
_entry.id   AF-A0A1H2QNQ6-F1
#
_cell.length_a   1.000
_cell.length_b   1.000
_cell.length_c   1.000
_cell.angle_alpha   90.00
_cell.angle_beta   90.00
_cell.angle_gamma   90.00
#
_symmetry.space_group_name_H-M   'P 1'
#
loop_
_entity.id
_entity.type
_entity.pdbx_description
1 polymer ?
#
loop_
_entity_poly.entity_id
_entity_poly.type
_entity_poly.pdbx_seq_one_letter_code
_entity_poly.pdbx_strand_id
1 'polypeptide(L)'
;MAQEINLGKELLRICPTDNNKIEYSTTNGKSWYSRYKGSSAGDFYDLAVFGDEIFAVTSKGIYTSKTDGRSWYSRYIGSSYGDFETIQVSGTELVAYTSKGVYVSKNEGRSWTKRN
;
A
#
# COMPACT_ATOMS: atom_id res chain seq x y z
N MET A 1 -6.92 2.24 -12.15
CA MET A 1 -7.06 0.76 -12.07
C MET A 1 -6.99 0.39 -10.61
N ALA A 2 -7.88 -0.45 -10.09
CA ALA A 2 -7.81 -0.87 -8.69
C ALA A 2 -6.61 -1.82 -8.52
N GLN A 3 -5.67 -1.48 -7.65
CA GLN A 3 -4.51 -2.32 -7.36
C GLN A 3 -4.96 -3.60 -6.64
N GLU A 4 -4.58 -4.76 -7.17
CA GLU A 4 -4.82 -6.08 -6.59
C GLU A 4 -3.47 -6.73 -6.23
N ILE A 5 -3.40 -7.35 -5.05
CA ILE A 5 -2.26 -8.14 -4.59
C ILE A 5 -2.71 -9.55 -4.20
N ASN A 6 -1.83 -10.53 -4.41
CA ASN A 6 -2.08 -11.92 -4.05
C ASN A 6 -1.35 -12.25 -2.73
N LEU A 7 -2.10 -12.73 -1.74
CA LEU A 7 -1.58 -13.14 -0.42
C LEU A 7 -1.45 -14.67 -0.29
N GLY A 8 -1.35 -15.37 -1.42
CA GLY A 8 -1.24 -16.82 -1.54
C GLY A 8 -2.59 -17.55 -1.46
N LYS A 9 -3.33 -17.34 -0.37
CA LYS A 9 -4.66 -17.97 -0.14
C LYS A 9 -5.85 -17.14 -0.61
N GLU A 10 -5.62 -15.86 -0.86
CA GLU A 10 -6.66 -14.88 -1.15
C GLU A 10 -6.06 -13.68 -1.88
N LEU A 11 -6.93 -12.97 -2.59
CA LEU A 11 -6.60 -11.70 -3.23
C LEU A 11 -7.05 -10.57 -2.32
N LEU A 12 -6.32 -9.45 -2.37
CA LEU A 12 -6.66 -8.21 -1.71
C LEU A 12 -6.64 -7.07 -2.71
N ARG A 13 -7.60 -6.15 -2.64
CA ARG A 13 -7.64 -4.97 -3.51
C ARG A 13 -8.15 -3.73 -2.79
N ILE A 14 -7.85 -2.58 -3.39
CA ILE A 14 -8.56 -1.34 -3.09
C ILE A 14 -9.96 -1.41 -3.72
N CYS A 15 -11.00 -1.03 -2.99
CA CYS A 15 -12.37 -1.07 -3.50
C CYS A 15 -12.52 -0.11 -4.70
N PRO A 16 -13.00 -0.58 -5.88
CA PRO A 16 -13.06 0.24 -7.09
C PRO A 16 -13.97 1.48 -7.01
N THR A 17 -14.88 1.52 -6.02
CA THR A 17 -15.88 2.59 -5.86
C THR A 17 -15.69 3.38 -4.55
N ASP A 18 -14.77 2.99 -3.67
CA ASP A 18 -14.51 3.64 -2.38
C ASP A 18 -13.06 3.44 -1.97
N ASN A 19 -12.21 4.43 -2.22
CA ASN A 19 -10.78 4.32 -1.95
C ASN A 19 -10.43 4.22 -0.46
N ASN A 20 -11.37 4.44 0.49
CA ASN A 20 -11.13 4.23 1.92
C ASN A 20 -11.36 2.76 2.35
N LYS A 21 -11.69 1.88 1.39
CA LYS A 21 -12.06 0.50 1.65
C LYS A 21 -11.10 -0.47 0.97
N ILE A 22 -10.70 -1.49 1.72
CA ILE A 22 -9.97 -2.65 1.20
C ILE A 22 -10.91 -3.84 1.18
N GLU A 23 -10.84 -4.61 0.11
CA GLU A 23 -11.63 -5.81 -0.11
C GLU A 23 -10.73 -7.04 -0.28
N TYR A 24 -11.27 -8.21 0.04
CA TYR A 24 -10.60 -9.48 -0.18
C TYR A 24 -11.47 -10.47 -0.95
N SER A 25 -10.83 -11.42 -1.62
CA SER A 25 -11.48 -12.50 -2.36
C SER A 25 -10.79 -13.82 -2.10
N THR A 26 -11.55 -14.84 -1.71
CA THR A 26 -11.12 -16.25 -1.65
C THR A 26 -11.54 -17.04 -2.89
N THR A 27 -12.14 -16.36 -3.87
CA THR A 27 -12.75 -16.97 -5.07
C THR A 27 -12.03 -16.54 -6.35
N ASN A 28 -10.74 -16.20 -6.24
CA ASN A 28 -9.92 -15.68 -7.35
C ASN A 28 -10.58 -14.51 -8.08
N GLY A 29 -11.10 -13.54 -7.32
CA GLY A 29 -11.63 -12.28 -7.83
C GLY A 29 -13.08 -12.33 -8.32
N LYS A 30 -13.76 -13.49 -8.20
CA LYS A 30 -15.18 -13.64 -8.58
C LYS A 30 -16.14 -12.93 -7.62
N SER A 31 -15.84 -12.97 -6.33
CA SER A 31 -16.60 -12.30 -5.27
C SER A 31 -15.65 -11.58 -4.31
N TRP A 32 -16.08 -10.41 -3.83
CA TRP A 32 -15.28 -9.53 -2.98
C TRP A 32 -16.04 -9.17 -1.73
N TYR A 33 -15.34 -9.19 -0.60
CA TYR A 33 -15.88 -8.88 0.71
C TYR A 33 -15.07 -7.77 1.34
N SER A 34 -15.73 -6.89 2.11
CA SER A 34 -15.04 -5.83 2.85
C SER A 34 -14.05 -6.45 3.84
N ARG A 35 -12.79 -6.03 3.79
CA ARG A 35 -11.78 -6.37 4.80
C ARG A 35 -11.55 -5.24 5.78
N TYR A 36 -11.46 -4.03 5.26
CA TYR A 36 -11.24 -2.83 6.04
C TYR A 36 -12.05 -1.69 5.45
N LYS A 37 -12.63 -0.88 6.33
CA LYS A 37 -13.26 0.40 5.99
C LYS A 37 -13.01 1.35 7.14
N GLY A 38 -12.28 2.43 6.87
CA GLY A 38 -11.97 3.41 7.91
C GLY A 38 -11.11 4.54 7.37
N SER A 39 -11.21 5.70 8.02
CA SER A 39 -10.57 6.94 7.57
C SER A 39 -9.19 7.18 8.20
N SER A 40 -8.70 6.31 9.08
CA SER A 40 -7.42 6.51 9.77
C SER A 40 -6.26 6.56 8.77
N ALA A 41 -6.20 5.60 7.84
CA ALA A 41 -5.18 5.54 6.78
C ALA A 41 -5.40 6.57 5.64
N GLY A 42 -6.62 7.07 5.45
CA GLY A 42 -7.00 7.89 4.30
C GLY A 42 -7.34 7.05 3.07
N ASP A 43 -7.40 7.70 1.91
CA ASP A 43 -7.67 7.04 0.63
C ASP A 43 -6.45 6.21 0.24
N PHE A 44 -6.68 4.96 -0.12
CA PHE A 44 -5.64 4.07 -0.65
C PHE A 44 -5.45 4.32 -2.14
N TYR A 45 -4.20 4.45 -2.58
CA TYR A 45 -3.83 4.65 -3.98
C TYR A 45 -3.14 3.42 -4.57
N ASP A 46 -2.33 2.74 -3.76
CA ASP A 46 -1.53 1.60 -4.20
C ASP A 46 -1.28 0.62 -3.03
N LEU A 47 -1.10 -0.67 -3.33
CA LEU A 47 -0.71 -1.76 -2.44
C LEU A 47 0.50 -2.53 -2.99
N ALA A 48 1.43 -2.88 -2.11
CA ALA A 48 2.52 -3.82 -2.40
C ALA A 48 2.78 -4.76 -1.21
N VAL A 49 3.22 -5.98 -1.50
CA VAL A 49 3.64 -6.96 -0.47
C VAL A 49 5.15 -6.95 -0.36
N PHE A 50 5.68 -6.64 0.82
CA PHE A 50 7.11 -6.64 1.09
C PHE A 50 7.39 -7.33 2.42
N GLY A 51 8.10 -8.47 2.35
CA GLY A 51 8.29 -9.33 3.52
C GLY A 51 6.96 -9.94 3.98
N ASP A 52 6.67 -9.82 5.27
CA ASP A 52 5.42 -10.25 5.93
C ASP A 52 4.37 -9.14 6.03
N GLU A 53 4.62 -7.97 5.42
CA GLU A 53 3.75 -6.81 5.51
C GLU A 53 3.14 -6.41 4.17
N ILE A 54 1.96 -5.82 4.24
CA ILE A 54 1.36 -5.10 3.11
C ILE A 54 1.65 -3.62 3.30
N PHE A 55 2.26 -3.01 2.31
CA PHE A 55 2.45 -1.58 2.21
C PHE A 55 1.32 -0.97 1.41
N ALA A 56 0.84 0.18 1.86
CA ALA A 56 -0.13 1.01 1.17
C ALA A 56 0.43 2.41 0.97
N VAL A 57 0.31 2.90 -0.27
CA VAL A 57 0.35 4.33 -0.53
C VAL A 57 -1.04 4.88 -0.25
N THR A 58 -1.11 5.92 0.55
CA THR A 58 -2.37 6.58 0.89
C THR A 58 -2.26 8.09 0.76
N SER A 59 -3.41 8.76 0.81
CA SER A 59 -3.50 10.23 0.86
C SER A 59 -2.81 10.87 2.07
N LYS A 60 -2.41 10.07 3.07
CA LYS A 60 -1.72 10.53 4.28
C LYS A 60 -0.26 10.07 4.35
N GLY A 61 0.26 9.40 3.33
CA GLY A 61 1.61 8.86 3.28
C GLY A 61 1.63 7.34 3.13
N ILE A 62 2.64 6.69 3.70
CA ILE A 62 2.79 5.23 3.67
C ILE A 62 2.19 4.62 4.94
N TYR A 63 1.32 3.64 4.74
CA TYR A 63 0.75 2.81 5.81
C TYR A 63 1.14 1.34 5.59
N THR A 64 1.16 0.57 6.67
CA THR A 64 1.49 -0.86 6.64
C THR A 64 0.49 -1.69 7.41
N SER A 65 0.30 -2.93 6.98
CA SER A 65 -0.54 -3.93 7.65
C SER A 65 0.22 -5.25 7.85
N LYS A 66 0.22 -5.72 9.11
CA LYS A 66 0.66 -7.07 9.52
C LYS A 66 -0.49 -8.06 9.68
N THR A 67 -1.71 -7.64 9.36
CA THR A 67 -2.95 -8.39 9.64
C THR A 67 -3.71 -8.71 8.36
N ASP A 68 -2.98 -8.90 7.26
CA ASP A 68 -3.48 -9.10 5.90
C ASP A 68 -4.46 -7.99 5.45
N GLY A 69 -4.24 -6.74 5.87
CA GLY A 69 -5.08 -5.60 5.51
C GLY A 69 -6.29 -5.35 6.40
N ARG A 70 -6.41 -6.04 7.55
CA ARG A 70 -7.50 -5.82 8.54
C ARG A 70 -7.28 -4.57 9.39
N SER A 71 -6.02 -4.23 9.67
CA SER A 71 -5.62 -3.02 10.39
C SER A 71 -4.40 -2.38 9.74
N TRP A 72 -4.33 -1.05 9.80
CA TRP A 72 -3.31 -0.25 9.12
C TRP A 72 -2.67 0.72 10.10
N TYR A 73 -1.35 0.84 10.04
CA TYR A 73 -0.54 1.70 10.89
C TYR A 73 0.36 2.58 10.02
N SER A 74 0.56 3.84 10.43
CA SER A 74 1.43 4.75 9.70
C SER A 74 2.88 4.24 9.73
N ARG A 75 3.49 4.17 8.56
CA ARG A 75 4.92 3.90 8.39
C ARG A 75 5.70 5.18 8.15
N TYR A 76 5.15 6.09 7.35
CA TYR A 76 5.72 7.39 7.06
C TYR A 76 4.63 8.39 6.66
N ILE A 77 4.55 9.53 7.35
CA ILE A 77 3.52 10.57 7.12
C ILE A 77 4.13 11.97 6.90
N GLY A 78 5.43 12.04 6.63
CA GLY A 78 6.14 13.30 6.37
C GLY A 78 6.01 13.76 4.92
N SER A 79 6.33 15.02 4.64
CA SER A 79 6.24 15.63 3.30
C SER A 79 7.59 15.80 2.58
N SER A 80 8.70 15.40 3.22
CA SER A 80 10.06 15.57 2.71
C SER A 80 10.25 14.99 1.31
N TYR A 81 9.58 13.88 1.00
CA TYR A 81 9.69 13.15 -0.26
C TYR A 81 8.57 13.47 -1.27
N GLY A 82 7.67 14.39 -0.94
CA GLY A 82 6.48 14.69 -1.74
C GLY A 82 5.33 13.72 -1.44
N ASP A 83 4.31 13.80 -2.27
CA ASP A 83 3.14 12.93 -2.19
C ASP A 83 3.48 11.60 -2.86
N PHE A 84 3.22 10.51 -2.16
CA PHE A 84 3.44 9.17 -2.69
C PHE A 84 2.28 8.83 -3.63
N GLU A 85 2.60 8.34 -4.83
CA GLU A 85 1.62 8.03 -5.87
C GLU A 85 1.51 6.52 -6.09
N THR A 86 2.65 5.82 -6.14
CA THR A 86 2.72 4.37 -6.31
C THR A 86 3.96 3.80 -5.62
N ILE A 87 3.89 2.52 -5.25
CA ILE A 87 4.97 1.78 -4.59
C ILE A 87 5.17 0.41 -5.23
N GLN A 88 6.42 0.02 -5.42
CA GLN A 88 6.82 -1.25 -5.99
C GLN A 88 7.91 -1.89 -5.17
N VAL A 89 8.02 -3.22 -5.27
CA VAL A 89 9.10 -4.00 -4.65
C VAL A 89 10.12 -4.36 -5.70
N SER A 90 11.39 -4.09 -5.41
CA SER A 90 12.54 -4.46 -6.25
C SER A 90 13.55 -5.22 -5.39
N GLY A 91 13.45 -6.55 -5.39
CA GLY A 91 14.28 -7.41 -4.54
C GLY A 91 14.06 -7.08 -3.06
N THR A 92 15.08 -6.56 -2.39
CA THR A 92 15.06 -6.17 -0.97
C THR A 92 14.75 -4.69 -0.75
N GLU A 93 14.32 -3.97 -1.79
CA GLU A 93 14.05 -2.53 -1.73
C GLU A 93 12.60 -2.22 -2.06
N LEU A 94 12.10 -1.15 -1.45
CA LEU A 94 10.86 -0.49 -1.87
C LEU A 94 11.21 0.68 -2.78
N VAL A 95 10.50 0.80 -3.89
CA VAL A 95 10.63 1.91 -4.83
C VAL A 95 9.31 2.68 -4.80
N ALA A 96 9.35 3.95 -4.42
CA ALA A 96 8.22 4.85 -4.43
C ALA A 96 8.36 5.86 -5.56
N TYR A 97 7.30 6.04 -6.34
CA TYR A 97 7.17 7.16 -7.26
C TYR A 97 6.35 8.23 -6.55
N THR A 98 6.91 9.43 -6.49
CA THR A 98 6.33 10.55 -5.76
C THR A 98 6.29 11.78 -6.65
N SER A 99 5.53 12.79 -6.21
CA SER A 99 5.48 14.10 -6.88
C SER A 99 6.83 14.84 -6.92
N LYS A 100 7.86 14.37 -6.19
CA LYS A 100 9.23 14.94 -6.20
C LYS A 100 10.27 14.04 -6.89
N GLY A 101 9.84 12.94 -7.51
CA GLY A 101 10.67 12.00 -8.24
C GLY A 101 10.62 10.58 -7.67
N VAL A 102 11.58 9.74 -8.09
CA VAL A 102 11.66 8.36 -7.64
C VAL A 102 12.52 8.28 -6.37
N TYR A 103 12.03 7.54 -5.39
CA TYR A 103 12.68 7.33 -4.11
C TYR A 103 12.78 5.83 -3.80
N VAL A 104 13.84 5.45 -3.10
CA VAL A 104 14.09 4.05 -2.72
C VAL A 104 14.25 3.95 -1.21
N SER A 105 13.65 2.93 -0.60
CA SER A 105 13.85 2.59 0.79
C SER A 105 14.48 1.20 0.94
N LYS A 106 15.52 1.15 1.77
CA LYS A 106 16.24 -0.06 2.17
C LYS A 106 15.91 -0.50 3.60
N ASN A 107 14.96 0.17 4.26
CA ASN A 107 14.65 -0.04 5.68
C ASN A 107 13.13 -0.11 5.92
N GLU A 108 12.44 -0.83 5.04
CA GLU A 108 11.01 -1.10 5.13
C GLU A 108 10.17 0.20 5.18
N GLY A 109 10.50 1.17 4.34
CA GLY A 109 9.73 2.41 4.17
C GLY A 109 9.86 3.44 5.29
N ARG A 110 10.77 3.22 6.26
CA ARG A 110 11.01 4.18 7.37
C ARG A 110 11.72 5.45 6.91
N SER A 111 12.61 5.34 5.93
CA SER A 111 13.24 6.47 5.25
C SER A 111 13.48 6.18 3.78
N TRP A 112 13.67 7.24 3.00
CA TRP A 112 13.76 7.17 1.56
C TRP A 112 14.94 7.99 1.03
N THR A 113 15.62 7.48 0.02
CA THR A 113 16.71 8.17 -0.68
C THR A 113 16.30 8.37 -2.13
N LYS A 114 16.50 9.60 -2.65
CA LYS A 114 16.17 9.91 -4.03
C LYS A 114 17.01 9.04 -4.97
N ARG A 115 16.36 8.41 -5.96
CA ARG A 115 17.00 7.66 -7.03
C ARG A 115 17.30 8.64 -8.16
N ASN A 116 18.57 8.82 -8.46
CA ASN A 116 19.03 9.64 -9.59
C ASN A 116 18.94 8.85 -10.90
#